data_AF-A0A542MBL8-F1
#
_entry.id   AF-A0A542MBL8-F1
#
_cell.length_a   1.000
_cell.length_b   1.000
_cell.length_c   1.000
_cell.angle_alpha   90.00
_cell.angle_beta   90.00
_cell.angle_gamma   90.00
#
_symmetry.space_group_name_H-M   'P 1'
#
loop_
_entity.id
_entity.type
_entity.pdbx_description
1 polymer ?
#
loop_
_entity_poly.entity_id
_entity_poly.type
_entity_poly.pdbx_seq_one_letter_code
_entity_poly.pdbx_strand_id
1 'polypeptide(L)' 'MLPWPLKLWRNVVDARLLDILVCPLCKGPLEYDKKAQELTCRPDRLAYPIRDGIPIMWADQARKVEPTL' A
#
# COMPACT_ATOMS: atom_id res chain seq x y z
N MET A 1 19.07 -3.90 40.89
CA MET A 1 17.59 -3.91 40.81
C MET A 1 17.21 -2.94 39.70
N LEU A 2 16.90 -3.52 38.54
CA LEU A 2 17.11 -2.91 37.23
C LEU A 2 15.99 -1.93 36.83
N PRO A 3 16.33 -0.99 35.92
CA PRO A 3 15.75 0.33 35.76
C PRO A 3 14.68 0.36 34.67
N TRP A 4 13.85 1.40 34.72
CA TRP A 4 13.12 2.03 33.60
C TRP A 4 13.05 1.26 32.25
N PRO A 5 11.86 0.89 31.74
CA PRO A 5 11.72 0.26 30.43
C PRO A 5 11.77 1.31 29.30
N LEU A 6 12.87 2.05 29.17
CA LEU A 6 13.10 2.97 28.04
C LEU A 6 13.66 2.20 26.81
N LYS A 7 13.34 0.91 26.69
CA LYS A 7 13.80 0.00 25.63
C LYS A 7 12.62 -0.71 24.93
N LEU A 8 11.46 -0.05 24.83
CA LEU A 8 10.31 -0.57 24.07
C LEU A 8 9.95 0.27 22.85
N TRP A 9 10.91 1.04 22.32
CA TRP A 9 10.71 1.90 21.14
C TRP A 9 11.86 1.71 20.13
N ARG A 10 12.12 0.46 19.74
CA ARG A 10 12.86 0.20 18.51
C ARG A 10 11.87 -0.27 17.45
N ASN A 11 11.07 0.66 16.95
CA ASN A 11 10.33 0.49 15.69
C ASN A 11 11.34 0.50 14.54
N VAL A 12 12.11 -0.58 14.39
CA VAL A 12 12.61 -0.96 13.07
C VAL A 12 11.38 -1.41 12.32
N VAL A 13 10.89 -0.56 11.42
CA VAL A 13 9.94 -0.98 10.39
C VAL A 13 10.69 -2.03 9.57
N ASP A 14 10.39 -3.29 9.87
CA ASP A 14 10.98 -4.46 9.25
C ASP A 14 10.68 -4.40 7.74
N ALA A 15 11.68 -4.55 6.88
CA ALA A 15 11.51 -4.45 5.43
C ALA A 15 10.48 -5.44 4.86
N ARG A 16 10.09 -6.48 5.62
CA ARG A 16 8.99 -7.39 5.30
C ARG A 16 7.59 -6.77 5.40
N LEU A 17 7.45 -5.56 5.97
CA LEU A 17 6.16 -4.87 6.06
C LEU A 17 5.76 -4.22 4.72
N LEU A 18 6.73 -3.94 3.84
CA LEU A 18 6.50 -3.33 2.51
C LEU A 18 6.12 -4.35 1.42
N ASP A 19 6.29 -5.65 1.67
CA ASP A 19 5.92 -6.74 0.76
C ASP A 19 4.41 -7.09 0.83
N ILE A 20 3.67 -6.42 1.72
CA ILE A 20 2.24 -6.63 2.02
C ILE A 20 1.37 -5.53 1.38
N LEU A 21 1.78 -4.98 0.23
CA LEU A 21 0.94 -4.02 -0.49
C LEU A 21 -0.15 -4.77 -1.26
N VAL A 22 -1.18 -5.16 -0.52
CA VAL A 22 -2.42 -5.73 -1.03
C VAL A 22 -3.50 -4.66 -1.10
N CYS A 23 -4.52 -4.86 -1.93
CA CYS A 23 -5.65 -3.95 -1.99
C CYS A 23 -6.28 -3.79 -0.58
N PRO A 24 -6.52 -2.57 -0.08
CA PRO A 24 -7.10 -2.37 1.24
C PRO A 24 -8.52 -2.95 1.37
N LEU A 25 -9.26 -3.08 0.24
CA LEU A 25 -10.63 -3.58 0.18
C LEU A 25 -10.69 -5.11 0.12
N CYS A 26 -10.22 -5.72 -0.99
CA CYS A 26 -10.31 -7.16 -1.18
C CYS A 26 -9.13 -7.98 -0.65
N LYS A 27 -8.05 -7.32 -0.21
CA LYS A 27 -6.76 -7.96 0.14
C LYS A 27 -6.11 -8.76 -1.00
N GLY A 28 -6.57 -8.54 -2.22
CA GLY A 28 -6.02 -9.14 -3.44
C GLY A 28 -4.72 -8.47 -3.90
N PRO A 29 -4.07 -9.06 -4.91
CA PRO A 29 -2.84 -8.53 -5.48
C PRO A 29 -3.08 -7.18 -6.17
N LEU A 30 -2.05 -6.32 -6.12
CA LEU A 30 -2.00 -5.06 -6.86
C LEU A 30 -0.96 -5.17 -7.98
N GLU A 31 -1.30 -4.66 -9.15
CA GLU A 31 -0.37 -4.53 -10.26
C GLU A 31 0.22 -3.13 -10.30
N TYR A 32 1.54 -3.04 -10.32
CA TYR A 32 2.22 -1.76 -10.44
C TYR A 32 2.35 -1.33 -11.90
N ASP A 33 1.66 -0.25 -12.26
CA ASP A 33 1.85 0.44 -13.52
C ASP A 33 2.93 1.52 -13.37
N LYS A 34 4.13 1.20 -13.89
CA LYS A 34 5.28 2.13 -13.88
C LYS A 34 5.05 3.37 -14.74
N LYS A 35 4.26 3.28 -15.81
CA LYS A 35 4.01 4.42 -16.72
C LYS A 35 3.05 5.40 -16.08
N ALA A 36 1.99 4.90 -15.45
CA ALA A 36 1.00 5.71 -14.77
C ALA A 36 1.41 6.13 -13.35
N GLN A 37 2.42 5.46 -12.75
CA GLN A 37 2.76 5.58 -11.32
C GLN A 37 1.56 5.25 -10.43
N GLU A 38 0.86 4.15 -10.72
CA GLU A 38 -0.34 3.71 -9.98
C GLU A 38 -0.26 2.22 -9.63
N LEU A 39 -0.95 1.81 -8.57
CA LEU A 39 -1.20 0.41 -8.20
C LEU A 39 -2.64 0.05 -8.56
N THR A 40 -2.83 -0.85 -9.52
CA THR A 40 -4.16 -1.26 -10.01
C THR A 40 -4.61 -2.56 -9.36
N CYS A 41 -5.83 -2.56 -8.82
CA CYS A 41 -6.56 -3.72 -8.37
C CYS A 41 -7.61 -4.11 -9.42
N ARG A 42 -7.42 -5.22 -10.14
CA ARG A 42 -8.41 -5.70 -11.13
C ARG A 42 -9.76 -6.10 -10.51
N PRO A 43 -9.81 -6.84 -9.38
CA PRO A 43 -11.08 -7.26 -8.78
C PRO A 43 -11.99 -6.09 -8.40
N ASP A 44 -11.42 -5.09 -7.72
CA ASP A 44 -12.16 -3.92 -7.25
C ASP A 44 -12.27 -2.82 -8.31
N ARG A 45 -11.52 -2.96 -9.42
CA ARG A 45 -11.44 -1.99 -10.52
C ARG A 45 -11.03 -0.60 -10.02
N LEU A 46 -9.99 -0.58 -9.20
CA LEU A 46 -9.45 0.64 -8.61
C LEU A 46 -7.96 0.77 -8.91
N ALA A 47 -7.51 1.99 -9.15
CA ALA A 47 -6.11 2.37 -9.27
C ALA A 47 -5.75 3.37 -8.17
N TYR A 48 -4.75 3.03 -7.36
CA TYR A 48 -4.22 3.86 -6.29
C TYR A 48 -2.99 4.62 -6.78
N PRO A 49 -2.98 5.96 -6.77
CA PRO A 49 -1.83 6.72 -7.27
C PRO A 49 -0.65 6.64 -6.31
N ILE A 50 0.56 6.72 -6.87
CA ILE A 50 1.81 6.85 -6.11
C ILE A 50 2.28 8.30 -6.24
N ARG A 51 2.47 8.97 -5.10
CA ARG A 51 2.97 10.35 -5.04
C ARG A 51 4.22 10.39 -4.18
N ASP A 52 5.30 10.97 -4.70
CA ASP A 52 6.60 11.03 -4.01
C ASP A 52 7.14 9.65 -3.58
N GLY A 53 6.82 8.61 -4.35
CA GLY A 53 7.18 7.23 -4.02
C GLY A 53 6.32 6.58 -2.92
N ILE A 54 5.26 7.26 -2.46
CA ILE A 54 4.34 6.78 -1.42
C ILE A 54 3.00 6.40 -2.08
N PRO A 55 2.55 5.13 -1.98
CA PRO A 55 1.23 4.73 -2.46
C PRO A 55 0.10 5.34 -1.62
N ILE A 56 -0.81 6.06 -2.27
CA ILE A 56 -1.99 6.63 -1.63
C ILE A 56 -3.13 5.60 -1.69
N MET A 57 -3.12 4.65 -0.74
CA MET A 57 -4.11 3.55 -0.65
C MET A 57 -5.41 3.96 0.06
N TRP A 58 -5.95 5.13 -0.27
CA TRP A 58 -7.22 5.61 0.30
C TRP A 58 -8.34 5.37 -0.70
N ALA A 59 -9.45 4.79 -0.26
CA ALA A 59 -10.58 4.46 -1.13
C ALA A 59 -11.11 5.70 -1.89
N ASP A 60 -11.15 6.86 -1.22
CA ASP A 60 -11.61 8.13 -1.82
C ASP A 60 -10.63 8.74 -2.81
N GLN A 61 -9.37 8.32 -2.80
CA GLN A 61 -8.33 8.77 -3.74
C GLN A 61 -8.09 7.76 -4.87
N ALA A 62 -8.72 6.58 -4.79
CA ALA A 62 -8.61 5.56 -5.80
C ALA A 62 -9.42 5.94 -7.04
N ARG A 63 -8.77 5.89 -8.21
CA ARG A 63 -9.43 6.12 -9.49
C ARG A 63 -10.10 4.83 -9.94
N LYS A 64 -11.35 4.90 -10.42
CA LYS A 64 -11.99 3.76 -11.07
C LYS A 64 -11.30 3.47 -12.40
N VAL A 65 -10.93 2.21 -12.60
CA VAL A 65 -10.45 1.73 -13.90
C VAL A 65 -11.59 1.04 -14.62
N GLU A 66 -11.83 1.41 -15.87
CA GLU A 66 -12.74 0.64 -16.71
C GLU A 66 -12.07 -0.69 -17.06
N PRO A 67 -12.81 -1.80 -17.08
CA PRO A 67 -12.28 -3.04 -17.62
C PRO A 67 -12.02 -2.82 -19.11
N THR A 68 -10.74 -2.85 -19.50
CA THR A 68 -10.40 -2.93 -20.92
C THR A 68 -10.98 -4.25 -21.44
N LEU A 69 -12.01 -4.16 -22.29
CA LEU A 69 -12.69 -5.26 -22.96
C LEU A 69 -11.73 -6.08 -23.82
#